data_AF-A0A958D8A8-F1
#
_entry.id   AF-A0A958D8A8-F1
#
_cell.length_a   1.000
_cell.length_b   1.000
_cell.length_c   1.000
_cell.angle_alpha   90.00
_cell.angle_beta   90.00
_cell.angle_gamma   90.00
#
_symmetry.space_group_name_H-M   'P 1'
#
loop_
_entity.id
_entity.type
_entity.pdbx_description
1 polymer ?
#
loop_
_entity_poly.entity_id
_entity_poly.type
_entity_poly.pdbx_seq_one_letter_code
_entity_poly.pdbx_strand_id
1 'polypeptide(L)'
;MNWTPQSTEEKRDEARRTAQYSKGAVPASYQLPAAFDSQTLHKELRTWSLTLVFWGVISLAVSGLDSAWGVLLLLVAAMAFVFKDAAMFVVFGVTLAWAGLSNLATMEGSGIVFGLIQAGLAVQIFRKYRYFRAADNQAPAQPEYSDEQPVAPASRAARVFPPLGCLFSVLAAAGALAFQVAVIVLVIQEIPFEITTGVALAIGLVIDLAVLGLAVGLAALVARFRWRGLSILALIVSALILLGWLAMIVTAPPA
;
A
#
# COMPACT_ATOMS: atom_id res chain seq x y z
N MET A 1 -15.21 65.88 -30.94
CA MET A 1 -15.22 64.85 -29.87
C MET A 1 -16.53 64.10 -29.98
N ASN A 2 -16.51 62.89 -30.57
CA ASN A 2 -17.71 62.05 -30.72
C ASN A 2 -17.88 61.21 -29.46
N TRP A 3 -18.85 61.57 -28.64
CA TRP A 3 -19.27 60.79 -27.48
C TRP A 3 -20.34 59.80 -27.95
N THR A 4 -19.96 58.55 -28.22
CA THR A 4 -20.91 57.48 -28.51
C THR A 4 -21.45 56.95 -27.19
N PRO A 5 -22.78 57.02 -26.95
CA PRO A 5 -23.38 56.47 -25.74
C PRO A 5 -23.15 54.96 -25.71
N GLN A 6 -22.42 54.48 -24.69
CA GLN A 6 -22.35 53.05 -24.40
C GLN A 6 -23.76 52.49 -24.34
N SER A 7 -24.06 51.51 -25.19
CA SER A 7 -25.39 50.96 -25.32
C SER A 7 -25.81 50.36 -23.97
N THR A 8 -27.07 50.55 -23.63
CA THR A 8 -27.69 50.04 -22.40
C THR A 8 -27.60 48.52 -22.25
N GLU A 9 -27.26 47.79 -23.32
CA GLU A 9 -26.99 46.36 -23.31
C GLU A 9 -25.64 46.01 -22.66
N GLU A 10 -24.59 46.78 -22.93
CA GLU A 10 -23.25 46.52 -22.38
C GLU A 10 -23.26 46.60 -20.84
N LYS A 11 -23.96 47.59 -20.29
CA LYS A 11 -24.14 47.72 -18.82
C LYS A 11 -25.00 46.62 -18.22
N ARG A 12 -25.95 46.05 -18.97
CA ARG A 12 -26.78 44.93 -18.48
C ARG A 12 -26.00 43.63 -18.46
N ASP A 13 -25.14 43.41 -19.44
CA ASP A 13 -24.29 42.23 -19.49
C ASP A 13 -23.17 42.28 -18.44
N GLU A 14 -22.61 43.45 -18.17
CA GLU A 14 -21.64 43.65 -17.09
C GLU A 14 -22.28 43.45 -15.70
N ALA A 15 -23.52 43.94 -15.51
CA ALA A 15 -24.31 43.68 -14.31
C ALA A 15 -24.68 42.20 -14.14
N ARG A 16 -24.95 41.48 -15.24
CA ARG A 16 -25.20 40.03 -15.21
C ARG A 16 -23.95 39.23 -14.87
N ARG A 17 -22.80 39.59 -15.46
CA ARG A 17 -21.52 38.96 -15.13
C ARG A 17 -21.16 39.16 -13.67
N THR A 18 -21.24 40.39 -13.15
CA THR A 18 -20.93 40.69 -11.74
C THR A 18 -21.90 40.00 -10.77
N ALA A 19 -23.20 39.91 -11.10
CA ALA A 19 -24.17 39.15 -10.30
C ALA A 19 -23.93 37.63 -10.34
N GLN A 20 -23.44 37.10 -11.48
CA GLN A 20 -23.09 35.69 -11.64
C GLN A 20 -21.80 35.32 -10.89
N TYR A 21 -20.84 36.25 -10.80
CA TYR A 21 -19.65 36.11 -9.93
C TYR A 21 -20.00 36.22 -8.44
N SER A 22 -20.97 37.07 -8.05
CA SER A 22 -21.40 37.21 -6.65
C SER A 22 -22.19 36.00 -6.12
N LYS A 23 -22.93 35.30 -6.98
CA LYS A 23 -23.67 34.07 -6.59
C LYS A 23 -22.79 32.81 -6.51
N GLY A 24 -21.53 32.90 -6.93
CA GLY A 24 -20.55 31.83 -6.85
C GLY A 24 -19.65 31.88 -5.63
N ALA A 25 -19.88 32.80 -4.68
CA ALA A 25 -19.16 32.80 -3.41
C ALA A 25 -19.50 31.51 -2.65
N VAL A 26 -18.61 30.52 -2.78
CA VAL A 26 -18.69 29.26 -2.04
C VAL A 26 -18.85 29.63 -0.56
N PRO A 27 -19.92 29.18 0.12
CA PRO A 27 -20.17 29.54 1.50
C PRO A 27 -18.91 29.26 2.34
N ALA A 28 -18.54 30.16 3.24
CA ALA A 28 -17.37 29.96 4.11
C ALA A 28 -17.45 28.65 4.92
N SER A 29 -18.66 28.08 5.09
CA SER A 29 -18.89 26.76 5.69
C SER A 29 -18.47 25.56 4.82
N TYR A 30 -18.18 25.77 3.54
CA TYR A 30 -17.60 24.78 2.62
C TYR A 30 -16.09 24.96 2.43
N GLN A 31 -15.44 25.85 3.18
CA GLN A 31 -14.02 25.71 3.44
C GLN A 31 -13.83 24.51 4.37
N LEU A 32 -13.94 23.29 3.80
CA LEU A 32 -13.18 22.16 4.32
C LEU A 32 -11.77 22.71 4.56
N PRO A 33 -11.19 22.56 5.76
CA PRO A 33 -9.90 23.16 6.09
C PRO A 33 -8.95 22.84 4.94
N ALA A 34 -8.66 23.86 4.12
CA ALA A 34 -8.02 23.68 2.81
C ALA A 34 -6.60 23.09 2.96
N ALA A 35 -6.08 23.15 4.19
CA ALA A 35 -5.07 22.26 4.71
C ALA A 35 -5.71 20.95 5.20
N PHE A 36 -6.15 20.09 4.29
CA PHE A 36 -6.09 18.68 4.60
C PHE A 36 -4.61 18.38 4.77
N ASP A 37 -4.20 18.33 6.03
CA ASP A 37 -2.84 18.65 6.40
C ASP A 37 -1.93 17.50 5.96
N SER A 38 -1.20 17.72 4.86
CA SER A 38 -0.15 16.81 4.43
C SER A 38 0.77 16.45 5.60
N GLN A 39 1.00 17.36 6.56
CA GLN A 39 1.79 17.07 7.75
C GLN A 39 1.13 16.00 8.64
N THR A 40 -0.19 15.99 8.76
CA THR A 40 -0.95 14.94 9.46
C THR A 40 -0.79 13.58 8.78
N LEU A 41 -0.88 13.50 7.44
CA LEU A 41 -0.61 12.27 6.70
C LEU A 41 0.83 11.78 6.94
N HIS A 42 1.83 12.67 6.83
CA HIS A 42 3.23 12.34 7.02
C HIS A 42 3.52 11.88 8.46
N LYS A 43 2.91 12.53 9.46
CA LYS A 43 3.03 12.16 10.87
C LYS A 43 2.48 10.77 11.11
N GLU A 44 1.30 10.47 10.56
CA GLU A 44 0.69 9.14 10.67
C GLU A 44 1.54 8.06 9.99
N LEU A 45 2.01 8.30 8.76
CA LEU A 45 2.92 7.37 8.07
C LEU A 45 4.21 7.15 8.88
N ARG A 46 4.79 8.21 9.45
CA ARG A 46 5.99 8.12 10.29
C ARG A 46 5.74 7.30 11.55
N THR A 47 4.63 7.52 12.24
CA THR A 47 4.26 6.75 13.44
C THR A 47 4.14 5.27 13.11
N TRP A 48 3.41 4.92 12.04
CA TRP A 48 3.29 3.51 11.61
C TRP A 48 4.63 2.92 11.19
N SER A 49 5.48 3.69 10.49
CA SER A 49 6.82 3.25 10.11
C SER A 49 7.66 2.93 11.33
N LEU A 50 7.68 3.81 12.34
CA LEU A 50 8.42 3.60 13.59
C LEU A 50 7.88 2.40 14.37
N THR A 51 6.56 2.21 14.41
CA THR A 51 5.94 1.02 14.99
C THR A 51 6.41 -0.26 14.30
N LEU A 52 6.46 -0.28 12.96
CA LEU A 52 6.97 -1.43 12.20
C LEU A 52 8.46 -1.65 12.42
N VAL A 53 9.27 -0.59 12.52
CA VAL A 53 10.70 -0.70 12.88
C VAL A 53 10.83 -1.37 14.25
N PHE A 54 10.08 -0.88 15.25
CA PHE A 54 10.11 -1.42 16.60
C PHE A 54 9.75 -2.91 16.62
N TRP A 55 8.66 -3.31 15.97
CA TRP A 55 8.26 -4.71 15.87
C TRP A 55 9.25 -5.57 15.07
N GLY A 56 9.81 -5.03 13.98
CA GLY A 56 10.83 -5.73 13.20
C GLY A 56 12.09 -6.02 14.01
N VAL A 57 12.59 -5.03 14.76
CA VAL A 57 13.75 -5.20 15.65
C VAL A 57 13.45 -6.22 16.75
N ILE A 58 12.28 -6.15 17.39
CA ILE A 58 11.89 -7.16 18.40
C ILE A 58 11.82 -8.56 17.78
N SER A 59 11.22 -8.69 16.60
CA SER A 59 11.11 -9.98 15.90
C SER A 59 12.48 -10.60 15.65
N LEU A 60 13.43 -9.80 15.15
CA LEU A 60 14.81 -10.24 14.93
C LEU A 60 15.57 -10.51 16.23
N ALA A 61 15.29 -9.76 17.31
CA ALA A 61 15.94 -9.97 18.60
C ALA A 61 15.47 -11.25 19.30
N VAL A 62 14.17 -11.56 19.21
CA VAL A 62 13.57 -12.75 19.85
C VAL A 62 13.85 -14.02 19.06
N SER A 63 13.73 -13.94 17.73
CA SER A 63 13.81 -15.12 16.85
C SER A 63 15.14 -15.24 16.09
N GLY A 64 16.07 -14.30 16.29
CA GLY A 64 17.33 -14.24 15.56
C GLY A 64 17.17 -13.81 14.09
N LEU A 65 18.23 -14.05 13.30
CA LEU A 65 18.25 -13.79 11.85
C LEU A 65 17.31 -14.72 11.05
N ASP A 66 16.74 -15.72 11.72
CA ASP A 66 15.87 -16.73 11.10
C ASP A 66 14.46 -16.18 10.86
N SER A 67 14.16 -15.00 11.41
CA SER A 67 12.87 -14.33 11.25
C SER A 67 12.82 -13.49 9.98
N ALA A 68 12.52 -14.14 8.86
CA ALA A 68 12.20 -13.46 7.60
C ALA A 68 11.15 -12.34 7.81
N TRP A 69 10.15 -12.63 8.66
CA TRP A 69 9.13 -11.67 9.07
C TRP A 69 9.68 -10.35 9.62
N GLY A 70 10.71 -10.40 10.47
CA GLY A 70 11.35 -9.18 11.00
C GLY A 70 11.97 -8.34 9.89
N VAL A 71 12.58 -8.99 8.89
CA VAL A 71 13.15 -8.33 7.70
C VAL A 71 12.05 -7.66 6.87
N LEU A 72 10.91 -8.35 6.65
CA LEU A 72 9.77 -7.78 5.94
C LEU A 72 9.27 -6.49 6.60
N LEU A 73 9.09 -6.49 7.93
CA LEU A 73 8.63 -5.31 8.67
C LEU A 73 9.58 -4.12 8.51
N LEU A 74 10.89 -4.36 8.56
CA LEU A 74 11.90 -3.33 8.35
C LEU A 74 11.89 -2.79 6.91
N LEU A 75 11.73 -3.67 5.91
CA LEU A 75 11.62 -3.26 4.50
C LEU A 75 10.38 -2.39 4.26
N VAL A 76 9.22 -2.80 4.78
CA VAL A 76 7.97 -2.03 4.65
C VAL A 76 8.09 -0.67 5.36
N ALA A 77 8.73 -0.63 6.53
CA ALA A 77 9.00 0.61 7.23
C ALA A 77 9.94 1.53 6.43
N ALA A 78 11.01 0.99 5.86
CA ALA A 78 11.94 1.74 5.01
C ALA A 78 11.23 2.31 3.78
N MET A 79 10.36 1.53 3.13
CA MET A 79 9.53 2.01 2.02
C MET A 79 8.66 3.20 2.43
N ALA A 80 8.08 3.19 3.62
CA ALA A 80 7.25 4.30 4.10
C ALA A 80 8.05 5.57 4.46
N PHE A 81 9.34 5.45 4.73
CA PHE A 81 10.22 6.63 4.80
C PHE A 81 10.45 7.26 3.43
N VAL A 82 10.51 6.46 2.37
CA VAL A 82 10.74 6.91 0.98
C VAL A 82 9.45 7.41 0.30
N PHE A 83 8.33 6.73 0.53
CA PHE A 83 7.05 7.00 -0.14
C PHE A 83 6.06 7.66 0.82
N LYS A 84 5.80 8.95 0.59
CA LYS A 84 4.88 9.76 1.41
C LYS A 84 3.50 9.88 0.77
N ASP A 85 2.93 8.73 0.41
CA ASP A 85 1.64 8.63 -0.28
C ASP A 85 0.66 7.83 0.58
N ALA A 86 -0.64 8.19 0.53
CA ALA A 86 -1.70 7.46 1.22
C ALA A 86 -1.73 5.97 0.80
N ALA A 87 -1.30 5.64 -0.42
CA ALA A 87 -1.16 4.26 -0.89
C ALA A 87 -0.30 3.37 0.03
N MET A 88 0.64 3.92 0.80
CA MET A 88 1.42 3.15 1.78
C MET A 88 0.58 2.55 2.91
N PHE A 89 -0.57 3.14 3.26
CA PHE A 89 -1.49 2.51 4.20
C PHE A 89 -2.04 1.18 3.66
N VAL A 90 -2.25 1.06 2.34
CA VAL A 90 -2.64 -0.23 1.75
C VAL A 90 -1.51 -1.25 1.93
N VAL A 91 -0.26 -0.84 1.75
CA VAL A 91 0.91 -1.72 1.95
C VAL A 91 0.98 -2.22 3.40
N PHE A 92 0.85 -1.31 4.37
CA PHE A 92 0.79 -1.66 5.79
C PHE A 92 -0.39 -2.59 6.11
N GLY A 93 -1.57 -2.26 5.61
CA GLY A 93 -2.80 -3.02 5.85
C GLY A 93 -2.72 -4.43 5.31
N VAL A 94 -2.20 -4.63 4.09
CA VAL A 94 -2.02 -5.97 3.51
C VAL A 94 -0.97 -6.77 4.27
N THR A 95 0.16 -6.13 4.63
CA THR A 95 1.22 -6.79 5.40
C THR A 95 0.69 -7.30 6.73
N LEU A 96 -0.05 -6.47 7.47
CA LEU A 96 -0.67 -6.86 8.75
C LEU A 96 -1.81 -7.86 8.59
N ALA A 97 -2.60 -7.74 7.52
CA ALA A 97 -3.66 -8.72 7.23
C ALA A 97 -3.06 -10.10 6.95
N TRP A 98 -1.96 -10.17 6.20
CA TRP A 98 -1.24 -11.42 5.98
C TRP A 98 -0.69 -11.99 7.28
N ALA A 99 -0.05 -11.17 8.13
CA ALA A 99 0.41 -11.59 9.45
C ALA A 99 -0.73 -12.19 10.29
N GLY A 100 -1.87 -11.51 10.28
CA GLY A 100 -3.06 -11.96 10.99
C GLY A 100 -3.55 -13.30 10.49
N LEU A 101 -3.62 -13.46 9.16
CA LEU A 101 -4.03 -14.70 8.52
C LEU A 101 -3.07 -15.85 8.78
N SER A 102 -1.75 -15.62 8.71
CA SER A 102 -0.74 -16.65 8.97
C SER A 102 -0.78 -17.13 10.41
N ASN A 103 -0.95 -16.23 11.38
CA ASN A 103 -1.08 -16.58 12.79
C ASN A 103 -2.39 -17.30 13.12
N LEU A 104 -3.48 -16.97 12.42
CA LEU A 104 -4.75 -17.70 12.57
C LEU A 104 -4.67 -19.12 11.96
N ALA A 105 -3.89 -19.29 10.89
CA ALA A 105 -3.75 -20.57 10.20
C ALA A 105 -3.02 -21.64 11.03
N THR A 106 -2.17 -21.26 11.99
CA THR A 106 -1.48 -22.22 12.86
C THR A 106 -2.39 -22.85 13.92
N MET A 107 -3.56 -22.25 14.20
CA MET A 107 -4.52 -22.70 15.22
C MET A 107 -3.95 -22.81 16.66
N GLU A 108 -2.78 -22.21 16.92
CA GLU A 108 -2.20 -22.14 18.25
C GLU A 108 -2.90 -21.05 19.09
N GLY A 109 -3.12 -21.31 20.39
CA GLY A 109 -3.88 -20.39 21.25
C GLY A 109 -3.32 -18.95 21.29
N SER A 110 -2.00 -18.80 21.37
CA SER A 110 -1.33 -17.49 21.28
C SER A 110 -1.44 -16.91 19.87
N GLY A 111 -1.23 -17.72 18.84
CA GLY A 111 -1.35 -17.34 17.43
C GLY A 111 -2.72 -16.76 17.09
N ILE A 112 -3.80 -17.35 17.59
CA ILE A 112 -5.17 -16.85 17.37
C ILE A 112 -5.33 -15.44 17.94
N VAL A 113 -4.89 -15.20 19.18
CA VAL A 113 -5.01 -13.87 19.83
C VAL A 113 -4.22 -12.83 19.05
N PHE A 114 -2.95 -13.11 18.72
CA PHE A 114 -2.12 -12.20 17.93
C PHE A 114 -2.70 -11.96 16.54
N GLY A 115 -3.23 -13.01 15.91
CA GLY A 115 -3.83 -12.93 14.58
C GLY A 115 -5.06 -12.02 14.53
N LEU A 116 -5.95 -12.12 15.53
CA LEU A 116 -7.10 -11.24 15.65
C LEU A 116 -6.71 -9.78 15.89
N ILE A 117 -5.70 -9.52 16.72
CA ILE A 117 -5.17 -8.17 16.96
C ILE A 117 -4.63 -7.58 15.65
N GLN A 118 -3.82 -8.34 14.91
CA GLN A 118 -3.23 -7.90 13.64
C GLN A 118 -4.30 -7.64 12.57
N ALA A 119 -5.32 -8.51 12.46
CA ALA A 119 -6.46 -8.29 11.59
C ALA A 119 -7.24 -7.01 11.96
N GLY A 120 -7.46 -6.78 13.26
CA GLY A 120 -8.09 -5.55 13.76
C GLY A 120 -7.29 -4.29 13.41
N LEU A 121 -5.96 -4.33 13.55
CA LEU A 121 -5.07 -3.23 13.14
C LEU A 121 -5.11 -3.00 11.62
N ALA A 122 -5.10 -4.07 10.82
CA ALA A 122 -5.23 -3.97 9.37
C ALA A 122 -6.52 -3.24 8.96
N VAL A 123 -7.66 -3.58 9.59
CA VAL A 123 -8.94 -2.89 9.35
C VAL A 123 -8.85 -1.41 9.70
N GLN A 124 -8.24 -1.05 10.84
CA GLN A 124 -8.04 0.36 11.20
C GLN A 124 -7.20 1.12 10.17
N ILE A 125 -6.15 0.49 9.66
CA ILE A 125 -5.30 1.08 8.61
C ILE A 125 -6.07 1.29 7.31
N PHE A 126 -6.89 0.32 6.88
CA PHE A 126 -7.73 0.49 5.69
C PHE A 126 -8.77 1.61 5.86
N ARG A 127 -9.30 1.81 7.08
CA ARG A 127 -10.16 2.96 7.38
C ARG A 127 -9.40 4.28 7.26
N LYS A 128 -8.16 4.36 7.77
CA LYS A 128 -7.29 5.53 7.59
C LYS A 128 -7.02 5.80 6.10
N TYR A 129 -6.69 4.77 5.32
CA TYR A 129 -6.52 4.90 3.87
C TYR A 129 -7.74 5.54 3.19
N ARG A 130 -8.95 5.02 3.48
CA ARG A 130 -10.20 5.57 2.92
C ARG A 130 -10.41 7.02 3.31
N TYR A 131 -10.12 7.38 4.55
CA TYR A 131 -10.23 8.75 5.05
C TYR A 131 -9.28 9.70 4.30
N PHE A 132 -7.99 9.39 4.27
CA PHE A 132 -6.99 10.23 3.59
C PHE A 132 -7.26 10.36 2.09
N ARG A 133 -7.71 9.28 1.44
CA ARG A 133 -8.05 9.31 0.02
C ARG A 133 -9.33 10.09 -0.29
N ALA A 134 -10.36 9.98 0.55
CA ALA A 134 -11.60 10.71 0.34
C ALA A 134 -11.34 12.23 0.40
N ALA A 135 -10.50 12.65 1.33
CA ALA A 135 -10.12 14.05 1.45
C ALA A 135 -9.24 14.55 0.29
N ASP A 136 -8.31 13.73 -0.21
CA ASP A 136 -7.50 14.05 -1.39
C ASP A 136 -8.39 14.27 -2.64
N ASN A 137 -9.46 13.47 -2.80
CA ASN A 137 -10.43 13.65 -3.88
C ASN A 137 -11.35 14.89 -3.70
N GLN A 138 -11.49 15.41 -2.48
CA GLN A 138 -12.35 16.55 -2.16
C GLN A 138 -11.60 17.88 -2.17
N ALA A 139 -10.27 17.85 -2.20
CA ALA A 139 -9.47 19.05 -2.40
C ALA A 139 -9.94 19.70 -3.72
N PRO A 140 -10.46 20.96 -3.67
CA PRO A 140 -10.95 21.61 -4.88
C PRO A 140 -9.82 21.60 -5.89
N ALA A 141 -10.10 21.12 -7.11
CA ALA A 141 -9.19 21.24 -8.23
C ALA A 141 -8.75 22.71 -8.27
N GLN A 142 -7.49 22.97 -7.92
CA GLN A 142 -7.01 24.35 -7.84
C GLN A 142 -7.32 24.99 -9.19
N PRO A 143 -8.04 26.13 -9.21
CA PRO A 143 -8.51 26.72 -10.45
C PRO A 143 -7.30 26.93 -11.36
N GLU A 144 -7.43 26.43 -12.58
CA GLU A 144 -6.48 26.33 -13.70
C GLU A 144 -5.92 27.69 -14.17
N TYR A 145 -6.04 28.75 -13.35
CA TYR A 145 -5.80 30.14 -13.70
C TYR A 145 -4.47 30.70 -13.18
N SER A 146 -3.55 29.85 -12.74
CA SER A 146 -2.17 30.23 -12.46
C SER A 146 -1.26 29.51 -13.45
N ASP A 147 -0.94 30.16 -14.57
CA ASP A 147 -0.01 29.70 -15.62
C ASP A 147 1.41 29.34 -15.08
N GLU A 148 1.67 29.57 -13.79
CA GLU A 148 2.93 29.28 -13.12
C GLU A 148 2.85 28.21 -12.02
N GLN A 149 1.70 27.55 -11.81
CA GLN A 149 1.65 26.48 -10.81
C GLN A 149 2.20 25.15 -11.36
N PRO A 150 3.26 24.59 -10.77
CA PRO A 150 3.81 23.32 -11.21
C PRO A 150 2.74 22.25 -10.99
N VAL A 151 2.35 21.57 -12.08
CA VAL A 151 1.55 20.33 -12.04
C VAL A 151 2.06 19.49 -10.87
N ALA A 152 1.23 19.30 -9.84
CA ALA A 152 1.62 18.59 -8.63
C ALA A 152 2.36 17.31 -9.06
N PRO A 153 3.66 17.17 -8.72
CA PRO A 153 4.51 16.18 -9.35
C PRO A 153 3.90 14.81 -9.10
N ALA A 154 3.56 14.11 -10.19
CA ALA A 154 2.98 12.76 -10.12
C ALA A 154 3.72 11.96 -9.05
N SER A 155 2.97 11.50 -8.03
CA SER A 155 3.57 10.98 -6.81
C SER A 155 4.62 9.93 -7.15
N ARG A 156 5.76 9.95 -6.46
CA ARG A 156 6.85 9.00 -6.74
C ARG A 156 6.35 7.55 -6.69
N ALA A 157 5.40 7.28 -5.80
CA ALA A 157 4.69 6.01 -5.68
C ALA A 157 3.96 5.61 -6.98
N ALA A 158 3.30 6.54 -7.66
CA ALA A 158 2.58 6.27 -8.91
C ALA A 158 3.47 5.73 -10.04
N ARG A 159 4.75 6.10 -10.05
CA ARG A 159 5.73 5.62 -11.03
C ARG A 159 6.41 4.33 -10.60
N VAL A 160 6.66 4.16 -9.29
CA VAL A 160 7.50 3.07 -8.77
C VAL A 160 6.70 1.86 -8.32
N PHE A 161 5.48 2.01 -7.80
CA PHE A 161 4.75 0.89 -7.21
C PHE A 161 4.40 -0.21 -8.23
N PRO A 162 3.84 0.09 -9.43
CA PRO A 162 3.52 -0.97 -10.38
C PRO A 162 4.72 -1.84 -10.79
N PRO A 163 5.89 -1.29 -11.21
CA PRO A 163 7.03 -2.13 -11.54
C PRO A 163 7.64 -2.80 -10.30
N LEU A 164 7.63 -2.15 -9.13
CA LEU A 164 8.16 -2.74 -7.89
C LEU A 164 7.33 -3.94 -7.43
N GLY A 165 6.00 -3.84 -7.49
CA GLY A 165 5.10 -4.97 -7.20
C GLY A 165 5.34 -6.14 -8.16
N CYS A 166 5.46 -5.86 -9.46
CA CYS A 166 5.77 -6.88 -10.46
C CYS A 166 7.15 -7.54 -10.21
N LEU A 167 8.17 -6.75 -9.88
CA LEU A 167 9.50 -7.25 -9.53
C LEU A 167 9.44 -8.21 -8.33
N PHE A 168 8.78 -7.81 -7.24
CA PHE A 168 8.65 -8.67 -6.06
C PHE A 168 7.90 -9.97 -6.37
N SER A 169 6.81 -9.91 -7.14
CA SER A 169 6.06 -11.11 -7.55
C SER A 169 6.87 -12.04 -8.46
N VAL A 170 7.67 -11.50 -9.39
CA VAL A 170 8.54 -12.29 -10.26
C VAL A 170 9.65 -12.97 -9.46
N LEU A 171 10.28 -12.24 -8.53
CA LEU A 171 11.31 -12.80 -7.65
C LEU A 171 10.73 -13.89 -6.74
N ALA A 172 9.53 -13.66 -6.18
CA ALA A 172 8.82 -14.67 -5.39
C ALA A 172 8.49 -15.91 -6.22
N ALA A 173 7.97 -15.75 -7.45
CA ALA A 173 7.65 -16.86 -8.34
C ALA A 173 8.89 -17.66 -8.72
N ALA A 174 9.99 -16.98 -9.04
CA ALA A 174 11.26 -17.63 -9.35
C ALA A 174 11.80 -18.41 -8.14
N GLY A 175 11.75 -17.83 -6.94
CA GLY A 175 12.17 -18.50 -5.71
C GLY A 175 11.28 -19.70 -5.36
N ALA A 176 9.96 -19.58 -5.50
CA ALA A 176 9.02 -20.68 -5.29
C ALA A 176 9.25 -21.83 -6.29
N LEU A 177 9.50 -21.51 -7.56
CA LEU A 177 9.82 -22.50 -8.59
C LEU A 177 11.15 -23.20 -8.30
N ALA A 178 12.18 -22.43 -7.93
CA ALA A 178 13.49 -23.00 -7.57
C ALA A 178 13.38 -23.93 -6.36
N PHE A 179 12.62 -23.56 -5.34
CA PHE A 179 12.34 -24.40 -4.18
C PHE A 179 11.61 -25.69 -4.58
N GLN A 180 10.56 -25.59 -5.40
CA GLN A 180 9.82 -26.76 -5.87
C GLN A 180 10.70 -27.73 -6.68
N VAL A 181 11.54 -27.20 -7.57
CA VAL A 181 12.50 -28.01 -8.33
C VAL A 181 13.50 -28.70 -7.40
N ALA A 182 14.03 -27.98 -6.40
CA ALA A 182 14.94 -28.56 -5.42
C ALA A 182 14.28 -29.72 -4.65
N VAL A 183 13.04 -29.54 -4.17
CA VAL A 183 12.29 -30.60 -3.48
C VAL A 183 12.08 -31.82 -4.38
N ILE A 184 11.69 -31.61 -5.65
CA ILE A 184 11.50 -32.71 -6.62
C ILE A 184 12.80 -33.49 -6.83
N VAL A 185 13.93 -32.79 -6.98
CA VAL A 185 15.24 -33.43 -7.15
C VAL A 185 15.61 -34.25 -5.92
N LEU A 186 15.41 -33.73 -4.71
CA LEU A 186 15.70 -34.46 -3.48
C LEU A 186 14.85 -35.73 -3.34
N VAL A 187 13.56 -35.65 -3.70
CA VAL A 187 12.65 -36.80 -3.72
C VAL A 187 13.11 -37.86 -4.72
N ILE A 188 13.52 -37.47 -5.93
CA ILE A 188 14.02 -38.40 -6.95
C ILE A 188 15.32 -39.09 -6.51
N GLN A 189 16.17 -38.39 -5.75
CA GLN A 189 17.45 -38.90 -5.26
C GLN A 189 17.34 -39.64 -3.92
N GLU A 190 16.13 -39.76 -3.35
CA GLU A 190 15.89 -40.36 -2.03
C GLU A 190 16.73 -39.72 -0.90
N ILE A 191 17.08 -38.43 -1.07
CA ILE A 191 17.85 -37.69 -0.06
C ILE A 191 16.87 -37.19 0.99
N PRO A 192 17.08 -37.48 2.29
CA PRO A 192 16.22 -36.97 3.34
C PRO A 192 16.24 -35.44 3.34
N PHE A 193 15.07 -34.83 3.24
CA PHE A 193 14.92 -33.38 3.28
C PHE A 193 14.81 -32.90 4.73
N GLU A 194 15.88 -32.30 5.23
CA GLU A 194 15.87 -31.60 6.51
C GLU A 194 15.73 -30.09 6.28
N ILE A 195 14.75 -29.48 6.94
CA ILE A 195 14.56 -28.03 6.91
C ILE A 195 15.64 -27.40 7.79
N THR A 196 16.79 -27.11 7.19
CA THR A 196 17.83 -26.32 7.83
C THR A 196 17.36 -24.86 7.99
N THR A 197 17.97 -24.14 8.93
CA THR A 197 17.74 -22.71 9.14
C THR A 197 17.82 -21.88 7.86
N GLY A 198 18.80 -22.15 7.00
CA GLY A 198 18.96 -21.44 5.73
C GLY A 198 17.81 -21.70 4.75
N VAL A 199 17.29 -22.93 4.71
CA VAL A 199 16.12 -23.28 3.88
C VAL A 199 14.85 -22.63 4.42
N ALA A 200 14.64 -22.64 5.75
CA ALA A 200 13.52 -21.95 6.37
C ALA A 200 13.52 -20.44 6.08
N LEU A 201 14.69 -19.80 6.19
CA LEU A 201 14.86 -18.39 5.85
C LEU A 201 14.57 -18.12 4.37
N ALA A 202 15.06 -18.96 3.46
CA ALA A 202 14.81 -18.82 2.03
C ALA A 202 13.32 -18.93 1.69
N ILE A 203 12.62 -19.91 2.28
CA ILE A 203 11.16 -20.04 2.14
C ILE A 203 10.45 -18.79 2.67
N GLY A 204 10.84 -18.33 3.87
CA GLY A 204 10.31 -17.11 4.47
C GLY A 204 10.46 -15.88 3.56
N LEU A 205 11.63 -15.69 2.97
CA LEU A 205 11.90 -14.60 2.03
C LEU A 205 11.03 -14.68 0.76
N VAL A 206 10.78 -15.89 0.23
CA VAL A 206 9.89 -16.07 -0.92
C VAL A 206 8.46 -15.63 -0.57
N ILE A 207 7.98 -16.01 0.61
CA ILE A 207 6.65 -15.62 1.11
C ILE A 207 6.60 -14.10 1.30
N ASP A 208 7.59 -13.51 1.95
CA ASP A 208 7.64 -12.07 2.21
C ASP A 208 7.69 -11.25 0.92
N LEU A 209 8.43 -11.71 -0.09
CA LEU A 209 8.41 -11.11 -1.43
C LEU A 209 7.03 -11.23 -2.09
N ALA A 210 6.36 -12.37 -1.94
CA ALA A 210 4.99 -12.53 -2.44
C ALA A 210 4.03 -11.55 -1.74
N VAL A 211 4.13 -11.40 -0.41
CA VAL A 211 3.34 -10.42 0.37
C VAL A 211 3.60 -9.00 -0.09
N LEU A 212 4.86 -8.61 -0.30
CA LEU A 212 5.21 -7.29 -0.84
C LEU A 212 4.65 -7.07 -2.24
N GLY A 213 4.75 -8.07 -3.12
CA GLY A 213 4.16 -8.02 -4.47
C GLY A 213 2.64 -7.82 -4.42
N LEU A 214 1.95 -8.54 -3.53
CA LEU A 214 0.51 -8.39 -3.30
C LEU A 214 0.17 -6.99 -2.76
N ALA A 215 0.90 -6.56 -1.73
CA ALA A 215 0.67 -5.30 -1.02
C ALA A 215 0.88 -4.08 -1.92
N VAL A 216 1.99 -4.04 -2.66
CA VAL A 216 2.32 -2.96 -3.59
C VAL A 216 1.43 -3.01 -4.83
N GLY A 217 1.15 -4.20 -5.37
CA GLY A 217 0.23 -4.37 -6.48
C GLY A 217 -1.19 -3.90 -6.15
N LEU A 218 -1.71 -4.27 -4.98
CA LEU A 218 -3.01 -3.80 -4.50
C LEU A 218 -3.00 -2.28 -4.24
N ALA A 219 -1.95 -1.75 -3.60
CA ALA A 219 -1.80 -0.31 -3.38
C ALA A 219 -1.86 0.47 -4.69
N ALA A 220 -1.15 0.01 -5.72
CA ALA A 220 -1.14 0.64 -7.05
C ALA A 220 -2.50 0.56 -7.76
N LEU A 221 -3.17 -0.59 -7.68
CA LEU A 221 -4.48 -0.80 -8.29
C LEU A 221 -5.54 0.08 -7.62
N VAL A 222 -5.57 0.06 -6.29
CA VAL A 222 -6.54 0.83 -5.51
C VAL A 222 -6.29 2.32 -5.72
N ALA A 223 -5.03 2.80 -5.74
CA ALA A 223 -4.69 4.19 -6.04
C ALA A 223 -4.88 4.60 -7.53
N ARG A 224 -5.30 3.68 -8.41
CA ARG A 224 -5.57 3.91 -9.84
C ARG A 224 -4.36 4.39 -10.66
N PHE A 225 -3.16 3.90 -10.36
CA PHE A 225 -1.95 4.25 -11.11
C PHE A 225 -2.00 3.77 -12.58
N ARG A 226 -1.21 4.42 -13.45
CA ARG A 226 -1.29 4.27 -14.92
C ARG A 226 -1.07 2.84 -15.42
N TRP A 227 -0.19 2.07 -14.77
CA TRP A 227 0.26 0.76 -15.25
C TRP A 227 -0.55 -0.37 -14.59
N ARG A 228 -1.86 -0.38 -14.84
CA ARG A 228 -2.80 -1.32 -14.19
C ARG A 228 -2.47 -2.79 -14.49
N GLY A 229 -2.07 -3.10 -15.72
CA GLY A 229 -1.73 -4.47 -16.13
C GLY A 229 -0.63 -5.11 -15.28
N LEU A 230 0.47 -4.38 -15.02
CA LEU A 230 1.55 -4.86 -14.14
C LEU A 230 1.08 -5.08 -12.71
N SER A 231 0.21 -4.21 -12.20
CA SER A 231 -0.30 -4.31 -10.83
C SER A 231 -1.23 -5.51 -10.66
N ILE A 232 -2.07 -5.79 -11.67
CA ILE A 232 -2.94 -6.98 -11.71
C ILE A 232 -2.10 -8.26 -11.80
N LEU A 233 -1.09 -8.28 -12.67
CA LEU A 233 -0.18 -9.43 -12.80
C LEU A 233 0.52 -9.73 -11.47
N ALA A 234 1.09 -8.70 -10.82
CA ALA A 234 1.73 -8.82 -9.51
C ALA A 234 0.75 -9.41 -8.47
N LEU A 235 -0.47 -8.88 -8.41
CA LEU A 235 -1.49 -9.33 -7.49
C LEU A 235 -1.85 -10.80 -7.70
N ILE A 236 -2.09 -11.23 -8.95
CA ILE A 236 -2.46 -12.61 -9.28
C ILE A 236 -1.32 -13.58 -8.91
N VAL A 237 -0.09 -13.30 -9.36
CA VAL A 237 1.07 -14.18 -9.12
C VAL A 237 1.33 -14.30 -7.62
N SER A 238 1.39 -13.18 -6.91
CA SER A 238 1.59 -13.19 -5.46
C SER A 238 0.46 -13.90 -4.72
N ALA A 239 -0.80 -13.66 -5.09
CA ALA A 239 -1.94 -14.34 -4.45
C ALA A 239 -1.90 -15.85 -4.64
N LEU A 240 -1.54 -16.34 -5.83
CA LEU A 240 -1.41 -17.78 -6.09
C LEU A 240 -0.32 -18.42 -5.22
N ILE A 241 0.84 -17.78 -5.09
CA ILE A 241 1.93 -18.28 -4.22
C ILE A 241 1.47 -18.34 -2.76
N LEU A 242 0.85 -17.27 -2.26
CA LEU A 242 0.39 -17.19 -0.88
C LEU A 242 -0.73 -18.17 -0.57
N LEU A 243 -1.66 -18.39 -1.52
CA LEU A 243 -2.71 -19.40 -1.38
C LEU A 243 -2.14 -20.82 -1.40
N GLY A 244 -1.17 -21.10 -2.25
CA GLY A 244 -0.47 -22.39 -2.27
C GLY A 244 0.22 -22.66 -0.94
N TRP A 245 0.92 -21.66 -0.40
CA TRP A 245 1.55 -21.74 0.92
C TRP A 245 0.55 -21.96 2.05
N LEU A 246 -0.55 -21.20 2.06
CA LEU A 246 -1.61 -21.35 3.06
C LEU A 246 -2.24 -22.74 3.00
N ALA A 247 -2.49 -23.27 1.80
CA ALA A 247 -2.99 -24.62 1.62
C ALA A 247 -2.02 -25.66 2.21
N MET A 248 -0.70 -25.50 1.97
CA MET A 248 0.31 -26.38 2.57
C MET A 248 0.25 -26.36 4.10
N ILE A 249 0.18 -25.18 4.73
CA ILE A 249 0.06 -25.06 6.20
C ILE A 249 -1.20 -25.78 6.71
N VAL A 250 -2.35 -25.54 6.08
CA VAL A 250 -3.64 -26.08 6.53
C VAL A 250 -3.71 -27.60 6.35
N THR A 251 -3.04 -28.15 5.33
CA THR A 251 -3.01 -29.59 5.06
C THR A 251 -1.90 -30.33 5.80
N ALA A 252 -0.94 -29.61 6.38
CA ALA A 252 0.12 -30.22 7.17
C ALA A 252 -0.49 -30.88 8.43
N PRO A 253 -0.07 -32.10 8.78
CA PRO A 253 -0.49 -32.70 10.03
C PRO A 253 -0.06 -31.80 11.21
N PRO A 254 -0.89 -31.66 12.26
CA PRO A 254 -0.50 -30.92 13.45
C PRO A 254 0.80 -31.52 14.02
N ALA A 255 1.76 -30.66 14.30
CA ALA A 255 3.03 -31.03 14.92
C ALA A 255 2.84 -31.51 16.36
#